data_AF-B8HMV8-F1
#
_entry.id   AF-B8HMV8-F1
#
_cell.length_a   1.000
_cell.length_b   1.000
_cell.length_c   1.000
_cell.angle_alpha   90.00
_cell.angle_beta   90.00
_cell.angle_gamma   90.00
#
_symmetry.space_group_name_H-M   'P 1'
#
loop_
_entity.id
_entity.type
_entity.pdbx_description
1 polymer ?
#
loop_
_entity_poly.entity_id
_entity_poly.type
_entity_poly.pdbx_seq_one_letter_code
_entity_poly.pdbx_strand_id
1 'polypeptide(L)'
;MATLYTSLATVATEFLQRPGLAKSTRRSYELTLMPLLQEYGRSPIEILTRQALQEYLDGLTHLAYTTHHRHQAILQSLFNFAVEQGYLKANPIARLKQRKPEREKGEHQTDEVIRYLTPEQLNLLYRLVDSDLRMHTLIRLLHRTGARISEILSLDLAMVNLQEHKFQVIGKGNKRRWCFYSEDAAQMLDRYLRYDRGAMFICGV
;
A
#
# COMPACT_ATOMS: atom_id res chain seq x y z
N MET A 1 6.36 11.63 -43.09
CA MET A 1 5.56 11.67 -41.85
C MET A 1 6.54 11.58 -40.69
N ALA A 2 6.67 12.62 -39.88
CA ALA A 2 7.55 12.59 -38.72
C ALA A 2 7.00 11.56 -37.72
N THR A 3 7.74 10.49 -37.47
CA THR A 3 7.44 9.56 -36.38
C THR A 3 7.55 10.37 -35.10
N LEU A 4 6.41 10.73 -34.50
CA LEU A 4 6.41 11.41 -33.20
C LEU A 4 6.91 10.39 -32.18
N TYR A 5 8.20 10.47 -31.85
CA TYR A 5 8.79 9.67 -30.78
C TYR A 5 8.11 10.02 -29.47
N THR A 6 7.48 9.03 -28.83
CA THR A 6 6.83 9.24 -27.54
C THR A 6 7.85 9.06 -26.43
N SER A 7 8.03 10.11 -25.63
CA SER A 7 8.97 10.07 -24.51
C SER A 7 8.48 9.12 -23.41
N LEU A 8 9.41 8.54 -22.66
CA LEU A 8 9.09 7.75 -21.47
C LEU A 8 8.26 8.55 -20.45
N ALA A 9 8.56 9.84 -20.27
CA ALA A 9 7.81 10.70 -19.36
C ALA A 9 6.34 10.87 -19.78
N THR A 10 6.07 10.96 -21.08
CA THR A 10 4.70 10.99 -21.62
C THR A 10 3.95 9.70 -21.25
N VAL A 11 4.53 8.54 -21.58
CA VAL A 11 3.91 7.24 -21.31
C VAL A 11 3.71 7.00 -19.81
N ALA A 12 4.70 7.36 -18.99
CA ALA A 12 4.60 7.26 -17.55
C ALA A 12 3.51 8.17 -16.96
N THR A 13 3.33 9.36 -17.52
CA THR A 13 2.27 10.28 -17.11
C THR A 13 0.89 9.69 -17.39
N GLU A 14 0.67 9.16 -18.60
CA GLU A 14 -0.58 8.48 -18.96
C GLU A 14 -0.81 7.24 -18.09
N PHE A 15 0.23 6.44 -17.87
CA PHE A 15 0.18 5.30 -16.96
C PHE A 15 -0.29 5.73 -15.56
N LEU A 16 0.26 6.80 -14.99
CA LEU A 16 -0.10 7.29 -13.67
C LEU A 16 -1.50 7.93 -13.60
N GLN A 17 -2.01 8.44 -14.72
CA GLN A 17 -3.32 9.08 -14.83
C GLN A 17 -4.45 8.12 -15.24
N ARG A 18 -4.13 6.87 -15.57
CA ARG A 18 -5.13 5.89 -16.03
C ARG A 18 -6.27 5.68 -15.02
N PRO A 19 -7.50 5.44 -15.49
CA PRO A 19 -8.65 5.23 -14.62
C PRO A 19 -8.47 3.97 -13.75
N GLY A 20 -9.04 4.01 -12.55
CA GLY A 20 -9.02 2.89 -11.61
C GLY A 20 -7.76 2.76 -10.73
N LEU A 21 -6.76 3.63 -10.89
CA LEU A 21 -5.59 3.65 -10.02
C LEU A 21 -5.89 4.37 -8.70
N ALA A 22 -5.75 3.66 -7.57
CA ALA A 22 -5.94 4.26 -6.25
C ALA A 22 -4.90 5.35 -5.98
N LYS A 23 -5.29 6.43 -5.27
CA LYS A 23 -4.39 7.56 -4.94
C LYS A 23 -3.09 7.12 -4.25
N SER A 24 -3.17 6.18 -3.32
CA SER A 24 -2.00 5.62 -2.63
C SER A 24 -1.09 4.82 -3.56
N THR A 25 -1.66 4.03 -4.48
CA THR A 25 -0.91 3.30 -5.50
C THR A 25 -0.24 4.26 -6.47
N ARG A 26 -0.94 5.30 -6.94
CA ARG A 26 -0.37 6.35 -7.79
C ARG A 26 0.84 7.00 -7.13
N ARG A 27 0.71 7.43 -5.88
CA ARG A 27 1.83 8.02 -5.12
C ARG A 27 3.02 7.06 -5.00
N SER A 28 2.75 5.78 -4.72
CA SER A 28 3.82 4.77 -4.68
C SER A 28 4.49 4.59 -6.04
N TYR A 29 3.73 4.61 -7.14
CA TYR A 29 4.29 4.48 -8.48
C TYR A 29 5.10 5.72 -8.88
N GLU A 30 4.61 6.92 -8.58
CA GLU A 30 5.32 8.19 -8.80
C GLU A 30 6.70 8.17 -8.14
N LEU A 31 6.76 7.85 -6.84
CA LEU A 31 8.02 7.79 -6.09
C LEU A 31 9.00 6.75 -6.67
N THR A 32 8.48 5.59 -7.07
CA THR A 32 9.30 4.51 -7.63
C THR A 32 9.81 4.83 -9.04
N LEU A 33 8.99 5.49 -9.88
CA LEU A 33 9.35 5.82 -11.26
C LEU A 33 10.21 7.08 -11.36
N MET A 34 10.19 7.96 -10.36
CA MET A 34 10.90 9.23 -10.40
C MET A 34 12.40 9.11 -10.75
N PRO A 35 13.19 8.18 -10.16
CA PRO A 35 14.59 8.02 -10.53
C PRO A 35 14.79 7.59 -11.98
N LEU A 36 13.95 6.66 -12.48
CA LEU A 36 13.98 6.24 -13.89
C LEU A 36 13.67 7.41 -14.82
N LEU A 37 12.68 8.24 -14.47
CA LEU A 37 12.27 9.39 -15.26
C LEU A 37 13.30 10.52 -15.25
N GLN A 38 14.09 10.66 -14.17
CA GLN A 38 15.21 11.60 -14.13
C GLN A 38 16.30 11.22 -15.14
N GLU A 39 16.58 9.93 -15.28
CA GLU A 39 17.62 9.42 -16.17
C GLU A 39 17.15 9.30 -17.62
N TYR A 40 15.95 8.75 -17.85
CA TYR A 40 15.46 8.38 -19.19
C TYR A 40 14.18 9.10 -19.62
N GLY A 41 13.62 10.00 -18.81
CA GLY A 41 12.29 10.56 -19.04
C GLY A 41 12.13 11.29 -20.39
N ARG A 42 13.18 11.95 -20.87
CA ARG A 42 13.20 12.66 -22.16
C ARG A 42 13.47 11.75 -23.36
N SER A 43 13.95 10.54 -23.11
CA SER A 43 14.30 9.59 -24.16
C SER A 43 13.03 8.95 -24.74
N PRO A 44 13.02 8.62 -26.05
CA PRO A 44 12.01 7.75 -26.63
C PRO A 44 11.92 6.44 -25.83
N ILE A 45 10.70 5.97 -25.56
CA ILE A 45 10.48 4.76 -24.76
C ILE A 45 11.11 3.51 -25.40
N GLU A 46 11.28 3.50 -26.72
CA GLU A 46 11.87 2.42 -27.49
C GLU A 46 13.37 2.20 -27.21
N ILE A 47 14.05 3.22 -26.67
CA ILE A 47 15.48 3.11 -26.28
C ILE A 47 15.63 2.27 -25.00
N LEU A 48 14.58 2.12 -24.19
CA LEU A 48 14.60 1.27 -23.01
C LEU A 48 14.49 -0.22 -23.38
N THR A 49 15.59 -0.71 -23.93
CA THR A 49 15.81 -2.12 -24.21
C THR A 49 15.87 -2.93 -22.92
N ARG A 50 15.78 -4.26 -23.07
CA ARG A 50 15.97 -5.19 -21.97
C ARG A 50 17.29 -4.96 -21.23
N GLN A 51 18.37 -4.67 -21.96
CA GLN A 51 19.68 -4.46 -21.38
C GLN A 51 19.70 -3.18 -20.54
N ALA A 52 19.21 -2.06 -21.06
CA ALA A 52 19.14 -0.79 -20.32
C ALA A 52 18.32 -0.92 -19.02
N LEU A 53 17.19 -1.65 -19.08
CA LEU A 53 16.37 -1.88 -17.89
C LEU A 53 17.02 -2.83 -16.88
N GLN A 54 17.80 -3.81 -17.33
CA GLN A 54 18.58 -4.68 -16.46
C GLN A 54 19.68 -3.87 -15.75
N GLU A 55 20.44 -3.05 -16.50
CA GLU A 55 21.48 -2.18 -15.96
C GLU A 55 20.91 -1.19 -14.93
N TYR A 56 19.77 -0.57 -15.22
CA TYR A 56 19.06 0.27 -14.28
C TYR A 56 18.69 -0.48 -12.98
N LEU A 57 18.10 -1.68 -13.10
CA LEU A 57 17.73 -2.48 -11.93
C LEU A 57 18.95 -2.98 -11.13
N ASP A 58 20.06 -3.26 -11.80
CA ASP A 58 21.31 -3.67 -11.14
C ASP A 58 21.93 -2.50 -10.35
N GLY A 59 21.76 -1.26 -10.81
CA GLY A 59 22.09 -0.04 -10.06
C GLY A 59 21.28 0.13 -8.77
N LEU A 60 20.12 -0.52 -8.66
CA LEU A 60 19.24 -0.47 -7.48
C LEU A 60 19.50 -1.58 -6.46
N THR A 61 20.53 -2.40 -6.63
CA THR A 61 20.85 -3.52 -5.72
C THR A 61 21.22 -3.11 -4.30
N HIS A 62 21.54 -1.83 -4.07
CA HIS A 62 21.74 -1.24 -2.76
C HIS A 62 20.43 -1.09 -1.95
N LEU A 63 19.27 -1.14 -2.60
CA LEU A 63 17.96 -1.09 -1.94
C LEU A 63 17.61 -2.43 -1.30
N ALA A 64 16.78 -2.37 -0.26
CA ALA A 64 16.21 -3.58 0.33
C ALA A 64 15.49 -4.44 -0.73
N TYR A 65 15.60 -5.77 -0.59
CA TYR A 65 15.02 -6.74 -1.53
C TYR A 65 13.56 -6.45 -1.90
N THR A 66 12.71 -6.19 -0.90
CA THR A 66 11.27 -5.90 -1.12
C THR A 66 11.03 -4.60 -1.88
N THR A 67 11.91 -3.61 -1.73
CA THR A 67 11.88 -2.36 -2.48
C THR A 67 12.35 -2.60 -3.91
N HIS A 68 13.47 -3.29 -4.12
CA HIS A 68 13.96 -3.67 -5.45
C HIS A 68 12.93 -4.46 -6.25
N HIS A 69 12.32 -5.48 -5.61
CA HIS A 69 11.26 -6.29 -6.18
C HIS A 69 10.05 -5.45 -6.60
N ARG A 70 9.66 -4.48 -5.77
CA ARG A 70 8.61 -3.52 -6.08
C ARG A 70 8.96 -2.65 -7.28
N HIS A 71 10.20 -2.15 -7.38
CA HIS A 71 10.66 -1.41 -8.56
C HIS A 71 10.47 -2.24 -9.83
N GLN A 72 10.98 -3.48 -9.85
CA GLN A 72 10.82 -4.37 -11.01
C GLN A 72 9.34 -4.63 -11.35
N ALA A 73 8.48 -4.86 -10.36
CA ALA A 73 7.05 -5.08 -10.58
C ALA A 73 6.33 -3.83 -11.16
N ILE A 74 6.71 -2.63 -10.73
CA ILE A 74 6.15 -1.37 -11.24
C ILE A 74 6.62 -1.13 -12.67
N LEU A 75 7.90 -1.35 -12.97
CA LEU A 75 8.42 -1.28 -14.34
C LEU A 75 7.69 -2.26 -15.25
N GLN A 76 7.52 -3.51 -14.82
CA GLN A 76 6.75 -4.52 -15.56
C GLN A 76 5.33 -4.02 -15.87
N SER A 77 4.66 -3.39 -14.91
CA SER A 77 3.33 -2.82 -15.11
C SER A 77 3.33 -1.63 -16.08
N LEU A 78 4.32 -0.73 -16.01
CA LEU A 78 4.46 0.41 -16.92
C LEU A 78 4.66 -0.07 -18.36
N PHE A 79 5.56 -1.02 -18.59
CA PHE A 79 5.83 -1.52 -19.94
C PHE A 79 4.72 -2.44 -20.47
N ASN A 80 3.97 -3.13 -19.61
CA ASN A 80 2.74 -3.81 -20.03
C ASN A 80 1.72 -2.79 -20.53
N PHE A 81 1.49 -1.71 -19.77
CA PHE A 81 0.62 -0.61 -20.21
C PHE A 81 1.09 0.01 -21.53
N ALA A 82 2.40 0.23 -21.69
CA ALA A 82 2.96 0.77 -22.92
C ALA A 82 2.66 -0.13 -24.14
N VAL A 83 2.67 -1.45 -23.96
CA VAL A 83 2.27 -2.41 -25.01
C VAL A 83 0.77 -2.37 -25.26
N GLU A 84 -0.04 -2.35 -24.20
CA GLU A 84 -1.50 -2.27 -24.29
C GLU A 84 -1.99 -1.01 -25.03
N GLN A 85 -1.30 0.12 -24.84
CA GLN A 85 -1.58 1.38 -25.54
C GLN A 85 -0.94 1.48 -26.94
N GLY A 86 -0.17 0.47 -27.37
CA GLY A 86 0.46 0.44 -28.68
C GLY A 86 1.76 1.23 -28.83
N TYR A 87 2.31 1.79 -27.74
CA TYR A 87 3.62 2.47 -27.75
C TYR A 87 4.77 1.51 -28.01
N LEU A 88 4.64 0.26 -27.56
CA LEU A 88 5.63 -0.80 -27.78
C LEU A 88 4.96 -2.04 -28.37
N LYS A 89 5.68 -2.75 -29.25
CA LYS A 89 5.20 -4.04 -29.78
C LYS A 89 5.31 -5.18 -28.78
N ALA A 90 6.26 -5.09 -27.85
CA ALA A 90 6.51 -6.10 -26.84
C ALA A 90 7.14 -5.47 -25.60
N ASN A 91 6.88 -6.07 -24.44
CA ASN A 91 7.42 -5.57 -23.19
C ASN A 91 8.89 -6.02 -23.04
N PRO A 92 9.86 -5.08 -22.94
CA PRO A 92 11.30 -5.39 -22.87
C PRO A 92 11.70 -6.14 -21.59
N ILE A 93 10.92 -6.03 -20.51
CA ILE A 93 11.22 -6.61 -19.19
C ILE A 93 10.42 -7.89 -18.88
N ALA A 94 9.49 -8.32 -19.76
CA ALA A 94 8.60 -9.45 -19.51
C ALA A 94 9.27 -10.80 -19.17
N ARG A 95 10.52 -11.01 -19.60
CA ARG A 95 11.28 -12.24 -19.33
C ARG A 95 12.49 -12.01 -18.42
N LEU A 96 12.56 -10.84 -17.79
CA LEU A 96 13.62 -10.54 -16.85
C LEU A 96 13.38 -11.35 -15.58
N LYS A 97 14.38 -12.14 -15.18
CA LYS A 97 14.27 -12.91 -13.94
C LYS A 97 14.24 -11.93 -12.77
N GLN A 98 13.36 -12.19 -11.81
CA GLN A 98 13.43 -11.49 -10.54
C GLN A 98 14.68 -11.94 -9.80
N ARG A 99 15.36 -10.98 -9.16
CA ARG A 99 16.41 -11.29 -8.20
C ARG A 99 15.83 -12.22 -7.13
N LYS A 100 16.59 -13.25 -6.76
CA LYS A 100 16.25 -14.08 -5.61
C LYS A 100 16.75 -13.39 -4.36
N PRO A 101 16.03 -13.49 -3.23
CA PRO A 101 16.57 -12.98 -1.98
C PRO A 101 17.88 -13.71 -1.66
N GLU A 102 18.79 -13.03 -0.97
CA GLU A 102 20.07 -13.57 -0.51
C GLU A 102 20.03 -13.79 1.01
N ARG A 103 20.24 -15.04 1.46
CA ARG A 103 20.16 -15.41 2.89
C ARG A 103 21.20 -14.68 3.73
N GLU A 104 22.41 -14.54 3.19
CA GLU A 104 23.55 -13.90 3.85
C GLU A 104 23.31 -12.42 4.14
N LYS A 105 22.45 -11.77 3.34
CA LYS A 105 22.03 -10.37 3.52
C LYS A 105 20.76 -10.22 4.36
N GLY A 106 20.22 -11.32 4.89
CA GLY A 106 18.95 -11.32 5.64
C GLY A 106 17.70 -11.12 4.78
N GLU A 107 17.77 -11.17 3.46
CA GLU A 107 16.65 -10.79 2.59
C GLU A 107 15.50 -11.81 2.51
N HIS A 108 15.74 -13.04 2.96
CA HIS A 108 14.69 -14.07 3.11
C HIS A 108 13.79 -13.84 4.33
N GLN A 109 14.00 -12.75 5.07
CA GLN A 109 13.18 -12.36 6.21
C GLN A 109 11.78 -11.86 5.83
N THR A 110 11.18 -12.35 4.74
CA THR A 110 9.71 -12.43 4.71
C THR A 110 9.19 -13.38 5.80
N ASP A 111 10.05 -14.30 6.26
CA ASP A 111 9.87 -15.10 7.48
C ASP A 111 10.52 -14.43 8.72
N GLU A 112 10.64 -13.10 8.76
CA GLU A 112 10.75 -12.46 10.08
C GLU A 112 9.55 -12.95 10.89
N VAL A 113 9.82 -13.59 12.05
CA VAL A 113 8.78 -14.06 12.98
C VAL A 113 7.76 -12.94 13.09
N ILE A 114 6.53 -13.19 12.62
CA ILE A 114 5.45 -12.20 12.67
C ILE A 114 5.48 -11.63 14.08
N ARG A 115 5.88 -10.37 14.22
CA ARG A 115 6.02 -9.75 15.54
C ARG A 115 4.61 -9.45 16.02
N TYR A 116 4.12 -10.27 16.93
CA TYR A 116 2.88 -10.03 17.64
C TYR A 116 3.20 -9.65 19.09
N LEU A 117 2.27 -8.94 19.72
CA LEU A 117 2.38 -8.61 21.13
C LEU A 117 2.01 -9.84 21.96
N THR A 118 2.79 -10.15 22.98
CA THR A 118 2.37 -11.12 24.00
C THR A 118 1.17 -10.57 24.78
N PRO A 119 0.38 -11.42 25.46
CA PRO A 119 -0.72 -10.95 26.31
C PRO A 119 -0.28 -9.90 27.34
N GLU A 120 0.92 -10.03 27.91
CA GLU A 120 1.49 -9.08 28.89
C GLU A 120 1.82 -7.74 28.25
N GLN A 121 2.43 -7.75 27.06
CA GLN A 121 2.75 -6.54 26.31
C GLN A 121 1.48 -5.81 25.84
N LEU A 122 0.46 -6.56 25.43
CA LEU A 122 -0.83 -6.00 25.05
C LEU A 122 -1.55 -5.37 26.26
N ASN A 123 -1.54 -6.03 27.42
CA ASN A 123 -2.10 -5.47 28.65
C ASN A 123 -1.34 -4.22 29.11
N LEU A 124 -0.01 -4.18 28.93
CA LEU A 124 0.76 -2.97 29.14
C LEU A 124 0.34 -1.86 28.17
N LEU A 125 0.20 -2.16 26.87
CA LEU A 125 -0.26 -1.20 25.87
C LEU A 125 -1.62 -0.60 26.23
N TYR A 126 -2.58 -1.42 26.69
CA TYR A 126 -3.88 -0.92 27.15
C TYR A 126 -3.79 0.03 28.34
N ARG A 127 -2.86 -0.22 29.29
CA ARG A 127 -2.65 0.69 30.42
C ARG A 127 -1.98 1.99 30.01
N LEU A 128 -1.08 1.96 29.02
CA LEU A 128 -0.38 3.16 28.55
C LEU A 128 -1.29 4.17 27.85
N VAL A 129 -2.41 3.71 27.28
CA VAL A 129 -3.39 4.57 26.61
C VAL A 129 -4.66 4.81 27.42
N ASP A 130 -4.72 4.37 28.67
CA ASP A 130 -5.94 4.40 29.50
C ASP A 130 -6.47 5.82 29.75
N SER A 131 -5.58 6.82 29.76
CA SER A 131 -5.94 8.24 29.90
C SER A 131 -6.46 8.89 28.63
N ASP A 132 -6.27 8.27 27.46
CA ASP A 132 -6.74 8.75 26.16
C ASP A 132 -7.83 7.80 25.63
N LEU A 133 -9.09 8.19 25.88
CA LEU A 133 -10.25 7.38 25.53
C LEU A 133 -10.33 7.04 24.03
N ARG A 134 -9.85 7.94 23.16
CA ARG A 134 -9.81 7.74 21.71
C ARG A 134 -8.77 6.68 21.36
N MET A 135 -7.54 6.81 21.87
CA MET A 135 -6.48 5.83 21.62
C MET A 135 -6.81 4.47 22.22
N HIS A 136 -7.41 4.44 23.41
CA HIS A 136 -7.85 3.21 24.05
C HIS A 136 -8.87 2.46 23.21
N THR A 137 -9.87 3.18 22.70
CA THR A 137 -10.90 2.64 21.80
C THR A 137 -10.29 2.14 20.50
N LEU A 138 -9.41 2.92 19.88
CA LEU A 138 -8.74 2.55 18.63
C LEU A 138 -7.92 1.28 18.77
N ILE A 139 -7.08 1.17 19.80
CA ILE A 139 -6.23 -0.02 20.01
C ILE A 139 -7.08 -1.25 20.32
N ARG A 140 -8.16 -1.12 21.09
CA ARG A 140 -9.08 -2.24 21.33
C ARG A 140 -9.76 -2.70 20.05
N LEU A 141 -10.28 -1.79 19.23
CA LEU A 141 -10.88 -2.16 17.96
C LEU A 141 -9.86 -2.84 17.03
N LEU A 142 -8.63 -2.33 16.94
CA LEU A 142 -7.55 -2.96 16.17
C LEU A 142 -7.30 -4.39 16.62
N HIS A 143 -7.08 -4.58 17.92
CA HIS A 143 -6.79 -5.89 18.48
C HIS A 143 -7.97 -6.87 18.34
N ARG A 144 -9.20 -6.42 18.63
CA ARG A 144 -10.36 -7.31 18.73
C ARG A 144 -11.03 -7.64 17.40
N THR A 145 -10.81 -6.82 16.37
CA THR A 145 -11.40 -7.04 15.04
C THR A 145 -10.41 -7.55 14.01
N GLY A 146 -9.10 -7.34 14.23
CA GLY A 146 -8.06 -7.57 13.23
C GLY A 146 -8.20 -6.68 11.99
N ALA A 147 -9.03 -5.63 12.04
CA ALA A 147 -9.15 -4.67 10.94
C ALA A 147 -7.87 -3.83 10.83
N ARG A 148 -7.56 -3.37 9.62
CA ARG A 148 -6.40 -2.50 9.39
C ARG A 148 -6.66 -1.13 10.01
N ILE A 149 -5.60 -0.45 10.44
CA ILE A 149 -5.71 0.91 10.98
C ILE A 149 -6.44 1.86 10.04
N SER A 150 -6.13 1.86 8.74
CA SER A 150 -6.84 2.71 7.77
C SER A 150 -8.32 2.35 7.63
N GLU A 151 -8.70 1.09 7.81
CA GLU A 151 -10.10 0.65 7.77
C GLU A 151 -10.85 1.20 9.00
N ILE A 152 -10.26 1.14 10.20
CA ILE A 152 -10.87 1.65 11.44
C ILE A 152 -10.95 3.18 11.46
N LEU A 153 -9.89 3.86 11.03
CA LEU A 153 -9.86 5.31 10.93
C LEU A 153 -10.92 5.86 9.96
N SER A 154 -11.27 5.09 8.93
CA SER A 154 -12.26 5.46 7.91
C SER A 154 -13.68 5.00 8.26
N LEU A 155 -13.92 4.46 9.46
CA LEU A 155 -15.26 4.01 9.83
C LEU A 155 -16.21 5.19 9.96
N ASP A 156 -17.27 5.10 9.18
CA ASP A 156 -18.49 5.87 9.41
C ASP A 156 -19.27 5.22 10.55
N LEU A 157 -19.53 5.97 11.62
CA LEU A 157 -20.28 5.44 12.76
C LEU A 157 -21.72 5.12 12.43
N ALA A 158 -22.32 5.78 11.46
CA ALA A 158 -23.67 5.44 11.02
C ALA A 158 -23.75 3.99 10.49
N MET A 159 -22.61 3.42 10.10
CA MET A 159 -22.48 2.06 9.59
C MET A 159 -22.04 1.04 10.66
N VAL A 160 -21.90 1.48 11.92
CA VAL A 160 -21.59 0.59 13.05
C VAL A 160 -22.89 0.13 13.69
N ASN A 161 -23.12 -1.18 13.72
CA ASN A 161 -24.21 -1.77 14.48
C ASN A 161 -23.72 -2.06 15.90
N LEU A 162 -24.02 -1.13 16.81
CA LEU A 162 -23.66 -1.23 18.22
C LEU A 162 -24.39 -2.37 18.94
N GLN A 163 -25.57 -2.79 18.50
CA GLN A 163 -26.31 -3.90 19.13
C GLN A 163 -25.70 -5.26 18.81
N GLU A 164 -25.23 -5.44 17.57
CA GLU A 164 -24.64 -6.69 17.10
C GLU A 164 -23.11 -6.71 17.16
N HIS A 165 -22.50 -5.68 17.75
CA HIS A 165 -21.05 -5.50 17.86
C HIS A 165 -20.31 -5.73 16.53
N LYS A 166 -20.78 -5.08 15.46
CA LYS A 166 -20.20 -5.25 14.13
C LYS A 166 -20.18 -3.98 13.29
N PHE A 167 -19.24 -3.92 12.35
CA PHE A 167 -19.17 -2.88 11.33
C PHE A 167 -18.67 -3.46 10.00
N GLN A 168 -18.92 -2.75 8.90
CA GLN A 168 -18.47 -3.15 7.58
C GLN A 168 -17.22 -2.35 7.17
N VAL A 169 -16.16 -3.04 6.73
CA VAL A 169 -14.97 -2.40 6.16
C VAL A 169 -14.84 -2.68 4.67
N ILE A 170 -14.21 -1.76 3.96
CA ILE A 170 -13.89 -1.90 2.53
C ILE A 170 -12.40 -2.25 2.42
N GLY A 171 -12.11 -3.48 2.01
CA GLY A 171 -10.75 -3.99 1.82
C GLY A 171 -10.23 -3.80 0.38
N LYS A 172 -9.06 -4.41 0.11
CA LYS A 172 -8.44 -4.42 -1.22
C LYS A 172 -9.41 -4.96 -2.28
N GLY A 173 -9.48 -4.29 -3.43
CA GLY A 173 -10.38 -4.66 -4.53
C GLY A 173 -11.83 -4.24 -4.31
N ASN A 174 -12.08 -3.24 -3.44
CA ASN A 174 -13.42 -2.74 -3.10
C ASN A 174 -14.36 -3.82 -2.50
N LYS A 175 -13.77 -4.89 -1.94
CA LYS A 175 -14.53 -5.97 -1.31
C LYS A 175 -14.94 -5.56 0.09
N ARG A 176 -16.24 -5.67 0.39
CA ARG A 176 -16.78 -5.41 1.71
C ARG A 176 -16.72 -6.66 2.58
N ARG A 177 -16.38 -6.51 3.86
CA ARG A 177 -16.47 -7.59 4.84
C ARG A 177 -16.99 -7.07 6.18
N TRP A 178 -17.71 -7.92 6.90
CA TRP A 178 -18.10 -7.66 8.28
C TRP A 178 -16.92 -7.92 9.21
N CYS A 179 -16.73 -7.01 10.16
CA CYS A 179 -15.82 -7.12 11.28
C CYS A 179 -16.64 -7.11 12.56
N PHE A 180 -16.45 -8.12 13.40
CA PHE A 180 -17.08 -8.23 14.71
C PHE A 180 -16.07 -7.85 15.77
N TYR A 181 -16.53 -7.22 16.85
CA TYR A 181 -15.72 -6.86 18.00
C TYR A 181 -16.30 -7.47 19.28
N SER A 182 -15.43 -7.65 20.27
CA SER A 182 -15.80 -8.19 21.57
C SER A 182 -16.43 -7.13 22.47
N GLU A 183 -17.10 -7.61 23.53
CA GLU A 183 -17.77 -6.79 24.54
C GLU A 183 -16.87 -5.70 25.15
N ASP A 184 -15.60 -6.02 25.44
CA ASP A 184 -14.65 -5.04 26.00
C ASP A 184 -14.32 -3.90 25.03
N ALA A 185 -14.34 -4.17 23.71
CA ALA A 185 -14.21 -3.12 22.70
C ALA A 185 -15.51 -2.33 22.54
N ALA A 186 -16.68 -2.98 22.67
CA ALA A 186 -17.99 -2.32 22.65
C ALA A 186 -18.09 -1.30 23.79
N GLN A 187 -17.70 -1.67 25.00
CA GLN A 187 -17.73 -0.77 26.16
C GLN A 187 -16.86 0.47 25.98
N MET A 188 -15.66 0.32 25.41
CA MET A 188 -14.79 1.48 25.15
C MET A 188 -15.34 2.35 24.03
N LEU A 189 -15.85 1.73 22.96
CA LEU A 189 -16.51 2.46 21.88
C LEU A 189 -17.68 3.26 22.44
N ASP A 190 -18.59 2.65 23.19
CA ASP A 190 -19.73 3.34 23.81
C ASP A 190 -19.30 4.50 24.70
N ARG A 191 -18.26 4.32 25.52
CA ARG A 191 -17.70 5.42 26.33
C ARG A 191 -17.19 6.54 25.44
N TYR A 192 -16.40 6.22 24.42
CA TYR A 192 -15.88 7.20 23.46
C TYR A 192 -17.01 7.95 22.75
N LEU A 193 -18.07 7.27 22.34
CA LEU A 193 -19.24 7.89 21.71
C LEU A 193 -20.00 8.83 22.64
N ARG A 194 -20.06 8.51 23.93
CA ARG A 194 -20.80 9.31 24.93
C ARG A 194 -20.03 10.54 25.39
N TYR A 195 -18.72 10.41 25.60
CA TYR A 195 -17.94 11.44 26.31
C TYR A 195 -17.06 12.30 25.40
N ASP A 196 -16.73 11.83 24.20
CA ASP A 196 -15.73 12.49 23.36
C ASP A 196 -16.29 12.98 22.00
N ARG A 197 -17.57 12.74 21.69
CA ARG A 197 -18.11 13.11 20.37
C ARG A 197 -18.92 14.41 20.30
N GLY A 198 -18.20 15.41 19.78
CA GLY A 198 -18.66 16.42 18.82
C GLY A 198 -18.23 16.18 17.36
N ALA A 199 -17.73 15.00 16.95
CA ALA A 199 -17.26 14.76 15.56
C ALA A 199 -17.67 13.39 14.98
N MET A 200 -17.86 13.34 13.66
CA MET A 200 -18.49 12.23 12.90
C MET A 200 -17.56 11.00 12.66
N PHE A 201 -16.26 11.07 12.99
CA PHE A 201 -15.27 10.00 12.73
C PHE A 201 -14.40 9.69 13.97
N ILE A 202 -13.96 8.43 14.14
CA ILE A 202 -13.13 8.00 15.31
C ILE A 202 -11.77 8.71 15.24
N CYS A 203 -11.34 9.01 14.02
CA CYS A 203 -10.30 9.97 13.75
C CYS A 203 -10.74 10.88 12.60
N GLY A 204 -11.48 11.94 12.92
CA GLY A 204 -11.67 13.03 11.95
C GLY A 204 -10.31 13.58 11.53
N VAL A 205 -10.09 13.64 10.22
CA VAL A 205 -9.27 14.68 9.60
C VAL A 205 -10.25 15.74 9.10
#